data_AF-L9YGP0-F1
#
_entry.id   AF-L9YGP0-F1
#
_cell.length_a   1.000
_cell.length_b   1.000
_cell.length_c   1.000
_cell.angle_alpha   90.00
_cell.angle_beta   90.00
_cell.angle_gamma   90.00
#
_symmetry.space_group_name_H-M   'P 1'
#
loop_
_entity.id
_entity.type
_entity.pdbx_description
1 polymer ?
#
loop_
_entity_poly.entity_id
_entity_poly.type
_entity_poly.pdbx_seq_one_letter_code
_entity_poly.pdbx_strand_id
1 'polypeptide(L)'
;MVGMTCDPSDCFRCPCGRTAPCADSGDTEPATPNPGTGPSEPGLGDRTDGESESWGSLEEETPETNDPDEILHDAQSRDWDQAFALVSGGYDSVAAAYYTYHNAPFALDGIIHIDTSIGLRETTDYVETFADDLGLELHVADVRRDEDEYATRIETYGFPGANETARKWEWVNNKDKPLQTLLSQFDGTTLLISGATREESEARFEKVNADGLEVKDGHLYASPLAAWTPADVRDYIDDQGIPRSEVVDELSHSGDCLCGAYADRWLELDVIHDEWPYMWAYIQSLEARVIDSARNGNMKKESYEDFVLWGHGSTTERELDQRLGNREMTLCQSCEPAAPGLGSGDAYQTLTEAALGLDESEVPDSETAFRDAFDLTQAIPDNSDEHPLDVLRRAYDALDEVADRLGYEGHQDLVEDRALEPARADGGEQR
;
A
#
# COMPACT_ATOMS: atom_id res chain seq x y z
N MET A 1 -45.50 36.50 -28.48
CA MET A 1 -44.38 35.67 -27.95
C MET A 1 -43.48 35.38 -29.12
N VAL A 2 -42.24 35.86 -29.05
CA VAL A 2 -41.23 35.72 -30.09
C VAL A 2 -40.65 34.31 -29.95
N GLY A 3 -40.77 33.48 -30.98
CA GLY A 3 -40.18 32.15 -31.01
C GLY A 3 -38.68 32.26 -31.21
N MET A 4 -37.90 31.79 -30.23
CA MET A 4 -36.49 31.48 -30.41
C MET A 4 -36.41 30.18 -31.21
N THR A 5 -35.83 30.27 -32.41
CA THR A 5 -35.37 29.11 -33.16
C THR A 5 -33.92 28.92 -32.80
N CYS A 6 -33.56 27.74 -32.28
CA CYS A 6 -32.16 27.39 -32.05
C CYS A 6 -31.48 27.16 -33.41
N ASP A 7 -30.33 27.80 -33.60
CA ASP A 7 -29.48 27.62 -34.78
C ASP A 7 -28.77 26.26 -34.69
N PRO A 8 -28.89 25.37 -35.70
CA PRO A 8 -28.23 24.06 -35.71
C PRO A 8 -26.69 24.11 -35.68
N SER A 9 -26.10 25.31 -35.79
CA SER A 9 -24.65 25.50 -35.66
C SER A 9 -24.12 25.53 -34.22
N ASP A 10 -25.00 25.59 -33.20
CA ASP A 10 -24.61 25.60 -31.78
C ASP A 10 -24.57 24.19 -31.14
N CYS A 11 -24.78 23.12 -31.90
CA CYS A 11 -24.57 21.76 -31.41
C CYS A 11 -23.07 21.42 -31.40
N PHE A 12 -22.51 21.30 -30.19
CA PHE A 12 -21.15 20.84 -29.95
C PHE A 12 -20.92 19.49 -30.67
N ARG A 13 -20.07 19.49 -31.69
CA ARG A 13 -19.72 18.27 -32.44
C ARG A 13 -18.63 17.51 -31.70
N CYS A 14 -18.86 16.22 -31.42
CA CYS A 14 -17.80 15.32 -30.98
C CYS A 14 -16.66 15.31 -32.02
N PRO A 15 -15.38 15.41 -31.62
CA PRO A 15 -14.23 15.25 -32.52
C PRO A 15 -14.23 13.92 -33.28
N CYS A 16 -14.90 12.90 -32.74
CA CYS A 16 -15.08 11.57 -33.30
C CYS A 16 -16.09 11.48 -34.47
N GLY A 17 -16.78 12.56 -34.82
CA GLY A 17 -17.67 12.62 -35.98
C GLY A 17 -19.03 11.90 -35.84
N ARG A 18 -19.38 11.38 -34.65
CA ARG A 18 -20.72 10.79 -34.40
C ARG A 18 -21.65 11.80 -33.71
N THR A 19 -22.87 11.92 -34.23
CA THR A 19 -23.96 12.72 -33.66
C THR A 19 -24.84 11.82 -32.80
N ALA A 20 -25.11 12.19 -31.55
CA ALA A 20 -26.10 11.50 -30.72
C ALA A 20 -27.52 11.67 -31.34
N PRO A 21 -28.39 10.65 -31.31
CA PRO A 21 -29.76 10.80 -31.77
C PRO A 21 -30.53 11.71 -30.81
N CYS A 22 -31.00 12.85 -31.33
CA CYS A 22 -31.98 13.69 -30.63
C CYS A 22 -33.27 12.88 -30.45
N ALA A 23 -33.85 12.94 -29.25
CA ALA A 23 -35.10 12.28 -28.92
C ALA A 23 -36.20 12.63 -29.95
N ASP A 24 -36.82 11.60 -30.51
CA ASP A 24 -37.95 11.69 -31.43
C ASP A 24 -39.13 12.41 -30.77
N SER A 25 -39.50 13.56 -31.32
CA SER A 25 -40.74 14.27 -30.97
C SER A 25 -41.89 13.60 -31.71
N GLY A 26 -42.51 12.60 -31.07
CA GLY A 26 -43.77 12.01 -31.52
C GLY A 26 -44.96 12.91 -31.19
N ASP A 27 -45.68 13.31 -32.25
CA ASP A 27 -46.92 14.09 -32.22
C ASP A 27 -47.99 13.46 -31.30
N THR A 28 -48.44 14.21 -30.28
CA THR A 28 -49.76 14.03 -29.67
C THR A 28 -50.36 15.38 -29.33
N GLU A 29 -51.59 15.61 -29.79
CA GLU A 29 -52.35 16.86 -29.65
C GLU A 29 -52.54 17.29 -28.18
N PRO A 30 -52.59 18.59 -27.87
CA PRO A 30 -52.81 19.06 -26.50
C PRO A 30 -54.29 18.97 -26.12
N ALA A 31 -54.63 17.98 -25.29
CA ALA A 31 -55.90 17.97 -24.56
C ALA A 31 -55.82 18.93 -23.37
N THR A 32 -56.75 19.89 -23.30
CA THR A 32 -56.96 20.80 -22.17
C THR A 32 -57.29 20.04 -20.88
N PRO A 33 -56.62 20.29 -19.74
CA PRO A 33 -56.99 19.66 -18.48
C PRO A 33 -58.13 20.40 -17.78
N ASN A 34 -59.10 19.59 -17.38
CA ASN A 34 -60.25 19.90 -16.54
C ASN A 34 -59.80 20.05 -15.07
N PRO A 35 -60.27 21.05 -14.29
CA PRO A 35 -59.88 21.18 -12.89
C PRO A 35 -60.80 20.31 -12.03
N GLY A 36 -60.30 19.17 -11.57
CA GLY A 36 -61.05 18.34 -10.64
C GLY A 36 -60.41 16.98 -10.39
N THR A 37 -60.24 16.66 -9.11
CA THR A 37 -59.88 15.34 -8.57
C THR A 37 -58.48 14.83 -8.89
N GLY A 38 -57.50 15.32 -8.14
CA GLY A 38 -56.23 14.61 -7.94
C GLY A 38 -56.41 13.46 -6.93
N PRO A 39 -55.79 12.29 -7.15
CA PRO A 39 -55.69 11.23 -6.18
C PRO A 39 -54.66 11.58 -5.10
N SER A 40 -54.95 11.15 -3.88
CA SER A 40 -54.23 11.39 -2.64
C SER A 40 -52.75 11.01 -2.71
N GLU A 41 -51.87 11.96 -2.38
CA GLU A 41 -50.50 11.67 -1.95
C GLU A 41 -50.54 10.89 -0.61
N PRO A 42 -49.65 9.90 -0.39
CA PRO A 42 -49.47 9.36 0.94
C PRO A 42 -48.81 10.44 1.80
N GLY A 43 -49.60 11.01 2.70
CA GLY A 43 -49.16 12.03 3.65
C GLY A 43 -48.00 11.54 4.49
N LEU A 44 -46.90 12.29 4.45
CA LEU A 44 -45.92 12.33 5.52
C LEU A 44 -46.67 12.72 6.80
N GLY A 45 -46.75 11.77 7.73
CA GLY A 45 -47.42 11.94 9.00
C GLY A 45 -46.81 13.11 9.77
N ASP A 46 -47.68 14.06 10.10
CA ASP A 46 -47.47 15.11 11.08
C ASP A 46 -47.13 14.44 12.43
N ARG A 47 -45.85 14.41 12.78
CA ARG A 47 -45.37 14.00 14.10
C ARG A 47 -45.17 15.26 14.92
N THR A 48 -46.21 15.54 15.68
CA THR A 48 -46.30 16.39 16.86
C THR A 48 -45.01 16.48 17.67
N ASP A 49 -44.61 17.71 18.00
CA ASP A 49 -43.97 18.15 19.26
C ASP A 49 -43.18 17.06 20.02
N GLY A 50 -42.10 16.58 19.41
CA GLY A 50 -40.99 15.96 20.12
C GLY A 50 -39.91 17.02 20.28
N GLU A 51 -39.54 17.31 21.51
CA GLU A 51 -38.35 18.10 21.85
C GLU A 51 -37.23 17.70 20.90
N SER A 52 -36.60 18.67 20.22
CA SER A 52 -35.35 18.40 19.53
C SER A 52 -34.39 17.95 20.62
N GLU A 53 -34.18 16.64 20.74
CA GLU A 53 -32.98 16.11 21.35
C GLU A 53 -31.84 16.73 20.53
N SER A 54 -31.33 17.83 21.07
CA SER A 54 -30.00 18.31 20.81
C SER A 54 -29.14 17.07 20.97
N TRP A 55 -28.75 16.45 19.85
CA TRP A 55 -27.60 15.58 19.81
C TRP A 55 -26.52 16.37 20.51
N GLY A 56 -26.22 15.97 21.75
CA GLY A 56 -25.16 16.58 22.54
C GLY A 56 -23.93 16.66 21.65
N SER A 57 -23.11 17.70 21.84
CA SER A 57 -21.81 17.72 21.18
C SER A 57 -21.20 16.33 21.30
N LEU A 58 -20.83 15.74 20.17
CA LEU A 58 -19.93 14.58 20.09
C LEU A 58 -18.52 15.01 20.53
N GLU A 59 -18.45 15.81 21.60
CA GLU A 59 -17.37 15.77 22.58
C GLU A 59 -17.71 14.60 23.50
N GLU A 60 -17.82 13.42 22.90
CA GLU A 60 -17.80 12.17 23.63
C GLU A 60 -16.51 12.22 24.44
N GLU A 61 -16.62 12.19 25.77
CA GLU A 61 -15.55 12.36 26.76
C GLU A 61 -14.38 11.42 26.40
N THR A 62 -13.49 11.90 25.53
CA THR A 62 -12.28 11.19 25.19
C THR A 62 -11.46 11.24 26.46
N PRO A 63 -11.12 10.10 27.08
CA PRO A 63 -10.37 10.12 28.32
C PRO A 63 -9.11 10.95 28.10
N GLU A 64 -8.89 11.94 28.97
CA GLU A 64 -7.70 12.78 28.94
C GLU A 64 -6.49 11.84 28.91
N THR A 65 -5.70 11.96 27.84
CA THR A 65 -4.50 11.13 27.67
C THR A 65 -3.39 11.78 28.49
N ASN A 66 -2.64 10.97 29.22
CA ASN A 66 -1.54 11.48 30.04
C ASN A 66 -0.51 12.22 29.17
N ASP A 67 0.14 13.23 29.75
CA ASP A 67 1.25 13.93 29.09
C ASP A 67 2.45 12.99 28.90
N PRO A 68 3.27 13.14 27.85
CA PRO A 68 4.41 12.26 27.61
C PRO A 68 5.34 12.06 28.84
N ASP A 69 5.58 13.13 29.62
CA ASP A 69 6.42 13.03 30.83
C ASP A 69 5.77 12.14 31.91
N GLU A 70 4.45 12.23 32.07
CA GLU A 70 3.68 11.42 33.02
C GLU A 70 3.70 9.94 32.62
N ILE A 71 3.52 9.64 31.32
CA ILE A 71 3.59 8.27 30.78
C ILE A 71 4.97 7.64 31.08
N LEU A 72 6.05 8.39 30.87
CA LEU A 72 7.41 7.90 31.13
C LEU A 72 7.71 7.72 32.63
N HIS A 73 7.20 8.61 33.48
CA HIS A 73 7.31 8.42 34.93
C HIS A 73 6.51 7.21 35.42
N ASP A 74 5.30 7.01 34.90
CA ASP A 74 4.49 5.85 35.22
C ASP A 74 5.14 4.56 34.73
N ALA A 75 5.75 4.57 33.54
CA ALA A 75 6.53 3.44 33.02
C ALA A 75 7.71 3.10 33.95
N GLN A 76 8.44 4.10 34.47
CA GLN A 76 9.53 3.88 35.42
C GLN A 76 9.07 3.22 36.72
N SER A 77 7.83 3.47 37.15
CA SER A 77 7.30 2.93 38.40
C SER A 77 6.96 1.43 38.33
N ARG A 78 7.00 0.84 37.13
CA ARG A 78 6.72 -0.58 36.88
C ARG A 78 8.00 -1.40 36.98
N ASP A 79 7.85 -2.71 37.24
CA ASP A 79 8.98 -3.64 37.25
C ASP A 79 9.36 -4.05 35.82
N TRP A 80 10.59 -3.71 35.41
CA TRP A 80 11.24 -4.14 34.18
C TRP A 80 12.77 -4.12 34.38
N ASP A 81 13.48 -4.87 33.54
CA ASP A 81 14.91 -5.11 33.64
C ASP A 81 15.73 -4.32 32.61
N GLN A 82 15.14 -4.06 31.44
CA GLN A 82 15.77 -3.34 30.33
C GLN A 82 14.75 -2.46 29.61
N ALA A 83 15.20 -1.36 28.99
CA ALA A 83 14.37 -0.43 28.24
C ALA A 83 14.93 -0.18 26.83
N PHE A 84 14.15 -0.46 25.79
CA PHE A 84 14.53 -0.21 24.39
C PHE A 84 13.51 0.66 23.68
N ALA A 85 13.97 1.48 22.73
CA ALA A 85 13.08 2.18 21.80
C ALA A 85 12.86 1.36 20.53
N LEU A 86 11.60 1.21 20.12
CA LEU A 86 11.23 0.57 18.86
C LEU A 86 11.26 1.63 17.75
N VAL A 87 12.18 1.51 16.80
CA VAL A 87 12.38 2.51 15.73
C VAL A 87 12.19 1.86 14.36
N SER A 88 11.17 2.32 13.62
CA SER A 88 10.89 1.86 12.26
C SER A 88 11.52 2.75 11.18
N GLY A 89 12.08 3.90 11.55
CA GLY A 89 12.53 4.95 10.64
C GLY A 89 11.43 5.94 10.25
N GLY A 90 10.20 5.73 10.73
CA GLY A 90 9.11 6.70 10.60
C GLY A 90 9.15 7.79 11.67
N TYR A 91 8.55 8.95 11.37
CA TYR A 91 8.55 10.13 12.23
C TYR A 91 8.09 9.84 13.67
N ASP A 92 6.98 9.12 13.86
CA ASP A 92 6.46 8.90 15.21
C ASP A 92 7.41 8.04 16.06
N SER A 93 8.01 7.01 15.46
CA SER A 93 8.96 6.13 16.15
C SER A 93 10.27 6.84 16.51
N VAL A 94 10.76 7.69 15.62
CA VAL A 94 11.97 8.50 15.81
C VAL A 94 11.74 9.55 16.88
N ALA A 95 10.61 10.27 16.80
CA ALA A 95 10.24 11.27 17.78
C ALA A 95 10.07 10.65 19.18
N ALA A 96 9.41 9.49 19.29
CA ALA A 96 9.22 8.82 20.58
C ALA A 96 10.56 8.36 21.18
N ALA A 97 11.46 7.81 20.36
CA ALA A 97 12.80 7.41 20.79
C ALA A 97 13.62 8.60 21.28
N TYR A 98 13.67 9.68 20.48
CA TYR A 98 14.41 10.90 20.80
C TYR A 98 13.85 11.60 22.04
N TYR A 99 12.52 11.72 22.13
CA TYR A 99 11.84 12.29 23.29
C TYR A 99 12.18 11.52 24.56
N THR A 100 12.10 10.20 24.51
CA THR A 100 12.43 9.34 25.65
C THR A 100 13.90 9.47 26.03
N TYR A 101 14.81 9.42 25.06
CA TYR A 101 16.25 9.55 25.30
C TYR A 101 16.62 10.83 26.07
N HIS A 102 15.92 11.93 25.82
CA HIS A 102 16.21 13.22 26.46
C HIS A 102 15.43 13.50 27.74
N ASN A 103 14.19 12.99 27.87
CA ASN A 103 13.27 13.42 28.93
C ASN A 103 12.92 12.31 29.92
N ALA A 104 13.15 11.03 29.57
CA ALA A 104 12.80 9.93 30.46
C ALA A 104 13.59 9.98 31.77
N PRO A 105 12.98 9.56 32.90
CA PRO A 105 13.67 9.48 34.17
C PRO A 105 14.57 8.23 34.28
N PHE A 106 14.74 7.48 33.19
CA PHE A 106 15.58 6.30 33.04
C PHE A 106 16.36 6.35 31.72
N ALA A 107 17.42 5.56 31.61
CA ALA A 107 18.19 5.44 30.37
C ALA A 107 17.63 4.32 29.48
N LEU A 108 17.75 4.50 28.16
CA LEU A 108 17.54 3.42 27.20
C LEU A 108 18.80 2.55 27.13
N ASP A 109 18.62 1.24 27.09
CA ASP A 109 19.67 0.25 26.86
C ASP A 109 20.03 0.14 25.37
N GLY A 110 19.12 0.49 24.47
CA GLY A 110 19.37 0.50 23.04
C GLY A 110 18.13 0.83 22.19
N ILE A 111 18.28 0.65 20.89
CA ILE A 111 17.21 0.73 19.89
C ILE A 111 16.96 -0.67 19.33
N ILE A 112 15.70 -1.01 19.09
CA ILE A 112 15.31 -2.20 18.34
C ILE A 112 14.68 -1.74 17.02
N HIS A 113 15.26 -2.19 15.92
CA HIS A 113 14.69 -2.08 14.57
C HIS A 113 14.19 -3.46 14.12
N ILE A 114 13.01 -3.53 13.52
CA ILE A 114 12.49 -4.78 12.95
C ILE A 114 12.71 -4.72 11.44
N ASP A 115 13.68 -5.48 10.93
CA ASP A 115 13.84 -5.69 9.49
C ASP A 115 12.74 -6.63 9.02
N THR A 116 11.75 -6.13 8.26
CA THR A 116 10.59 -6.91 7.84
C THR A 116 10.80 -7.86 6.66
N SER A 117 12.02 -7.98 6.12
CA SER A 117 12.40 -8.71 4.88
C SER A 117 11.81 -8.15 3.57
N ILE A 118 11.00 -7.09 3.66
CA ILE A 118 10.38 -6.39 2.53
C ILE A 118 10.37 -4.87 2.77
N GLY A 119 11.32 -4.38 3.57
CA GLY A 119 11.55 -2.93 3.78
C GLY A 119 12.67 -2.41 2.89
N LEU A 120 12.74 -1.08 2.73
CA LEU A 120 13.85 -0.42 2.04
C LEU A 120 15.13 -0.46 2.89
N ARG A 121 16.27 -0.73 2.25
CA ARG A 121 17.58 -0.72 2.92
C ARG A 121 17.91 0.66 3.49
N GLU A 122 17.51 1.71 2.78
CA GLU A 122 17.66 3.11 3.16
C GLU A 122 16.97 3.42 4.50
N THR A 123 15.85 2.76 4.79
CA THR A 123 15.19 2.87 6.10
C THR A 123 16.08 2.28 7.20
N THR A 124 16.67 1.10 6.98
CA THR A 124 17.58 0.48 7.94
C THR A 124 18.85 1.32 8.13
N ASP A 125 19.47 1.80 7.05
CA ASP A 125 20.66 2.66 7.11
C ASP A 125 20.39 3.97 7.88
N TYR A 126 19.19 4.54 7.71
CA TYR A 126 18.75 5.69 8.48
C TYR A 126 18.64 5.37 9.98
N VAL A 127 18.05 4.22 10.34
CA VAL A 127 17.91 3.82 11.76
C VAL A 127 19.27 3.49 12.38
N GLU A 128 20.18 2.87 11.63
CA GLU A 128 21.58 2.67 12.02
C GLU A 128 22.26 4.01 12.34
N THR A 129 22.16 4.99 11.44
CA THR A 129 22.73 6.33 11.64
C THR A 129 22.09 7.04 12.85
N PHE A 130 20.78 6.93 13.01
CA PHE A 130 20.06 7.52 14.15
C PHE A 130 20.48 6.92 15.49
N ALA A 131 20.70 5.59 15.54
CA ALA A 131 21.19 4.92 16.75
C ALA A 131 22.63 5.36 17.09
N ASP A 132 23.49 5.43 16.07
CA ASP A 132 24.87 5.90 16.21
C ASP A 132 24.96 7.34 16.71
N ASP A 133 24.11 8.24 16.19
CA ASP A 133 24.03 9.65 16.61
C ASP A 133 23.62 9.80 18.09
N LEU A 134 22.76 8.91 18.59
CA LEU A 134 22.39 8.85 20.02
C LEU A 134 23.41 8.08 20.87
N GLY A 135 24.37 7.39 20.25
CA GLY A 135 25.32 6.52 20.93
C GLY A 135 24.65 5.31 21.60
N LEU A 136 23.55 4.81 21.04
CA LEU A 136 22.81 3.65 21.52
C LEU A 136 23.14 2.41 20.69
N GLU A 137 23.14 1.24 21.32
CA GLU A 137 23.27 -0.03 20.60
C GLU A 137 22.02 -0.29 19.74
N LEU A 138 22.21 -0.62 18.47
CA LEU A 138 21.12 -1.06 17.59
C LEU A 138 21.03 -2.59 17.60
N HIS A 139 19.85 -3.09 17.97
CA HIS A 139 19.46 -4.48 17.80
C HIS A 139 18.52 -4.62 16.61
N VAL A 140 18.81 -5.54 15.70
CA VAL A 140 17.95 -5.80 14.54
C VAL A 140 17.20 -7.12 14.76
N ALA A 141 15.88 -7.05 14.69
CA ALA A 141 14.99 -8.21 14.78
C ALA A 141 14.69 -8.77 13.38
N ASP A 142 15.56 -9.66 12.90
CA ASP A 142 15.55 -10.24 11.55
C ASP A 142 15.28 -11.76 11.53
N VAL A 143 15.44 -12.45 12.65
CA VAL A 143 15.33 -13.91 12.72
C VAL A 143 13.90 -14.40 12.52
N ARG A 144 13.71 -15.24 11.50
CA ARG A 144 12.44 -15.86 11.14
C ARG A 144 12.60 -17.36 10.88
N ARG A 145 11.47 -18.05 10.86
CA ARG A 145 11.39 -19.41 10.32
C ARG A 145 11.16 -19.30 8.81
N ASP A 146 11.66 -20.27 8.04
CA ASP A 146 11.50 -20.30 6.58
C ASP A 146 10.02 -20.14 6.15
N GLU A 147 9.08 -20.75 6.87
CA GLU A 147 7.64 -20.62 6.58
C GLU A 147 7.04 -19.24 6.89
N ASP A 148 7.74 -18.47 7.72
CA ASP A 148 7.40 -17.10 8.11
C ASP A 148 8.20 -16.08 7.28
N GLU A 149 8.99 -16.47 6.28
CA GLU A 149 9.61 -15.53 5.33
C GLU A 149 8.57 -14.94 4.38
N TYR A 150 8.65 -13.63 4.10
CA TYR A 150 7.63 -12.94 3.28
C TYR A 150 7.46 -13.62 1.91
N ALA A 151 8.57 -13.87 1.21
CA ALA A 151 8.57 -14.53 -0.09
C ALA A 151 7.93 -15.93 -0.05
N THR A 152 8.26 -16.74 0.95
CA THR A 152 7.66 -18.08 1.14
C THR A 152 6.15 -18.00 1.37
N ARG A 153 5.71 -17.01 2.15
CA ARG A 153 4.28 -16.83 2.46
C ARG A 153 3.49 -16.41 1.24
N ILE A 154 3.95 -15.42 0.47
CA ILE A 154 3.20 -14.97 -0.70
C ILE A 154 3.12 -16.04 -1.80
N GLU A 155 4.15 -16.87 -1.96
CA GLU A 155 4.09 -18.03 -2.88
C GLU A 155 3.05 -19.06 -2.43
N THR A 156 2.84 -19.20 -1.12
CA THR A 156 1.89 -20.17 -0.58
C THR A 156 0.45 -19.62 -0.55
N TYR A 157 0.27 -18.34 -0.28
CA TYR A 157 -1.04 -17.74 0.07
C TYR A 157 -1.44 -16.53 -0.77
N GLY A 158 -0.54 -16.00 -1.60
CA GLY A 158 -0.72 -14.77 -2.40
C GLY A 158 -0.28 -13.53 -1.64
N PHE A 159 -0.24 -12.39 -2.34
CA PHE A 159 0.00 -11.09 -1.72
C PHE A 159 -1.12 -10.74 -0.74
N PRO A 160 -0.79 -10.11 0.39
CA PRO A 160 -1.79 -9.65 1.34
C PRO A 160 -2.60 -8.50 0.74
N GLY A 161 -3.92 -8.51 0.96
CA GLY A 161 -4.79 -7.38 0.64
C GLY A 161 -5.09 -6.52 1.87
N ALA A 162 -5.87 -5.45 1.69
CA ALA A 162 -6.22 -4.47 2.73
C ALA A 162 -7.17 -4.98 3.82
N ASN A 163 -7.58 -6.24 3.77
CA ASN A 163 -8.49 -6.81 4.78
C ASN A 163 -7.78 -7.02 6.13
N GLU A 164 -8.55 -6.92 7.22
CA GLU A 164 -8.03 -6.99 8.58
C GLU A 164 -7.27 -8.29 8.87
N THR A 165 -7.73 -9.42 8.32
CA THR A 165 -7.13 -10.73 8.56
C THR A 165 -5.75 -10.83 7.91
N ALA A 166 -5.62 -10.47 6.64
CA ALA A 166 -4.35 -10.47 5.91
C ALA A 166 -3.34 -9.52 6.58
N ARG A 167 -3.77 -8.30 6.92
CA ARG A 167 -2.94 -7.34 7.63
C ARG A 167 -2.44 -7.85 8.97
N LYS A 168 -3.34 -8.39 9.80
CA LYS A 168 -2.95 -8.92 11.11
C LYS A 168 -1.93 -10.04 10.95
N TRP A 169 -2.08 -10.86 9.92
CA TRP A 169 -1.16 -11.94 9.64
C TRP A 169 0.22 -11.42 9.20
N GLU A 170 0.28 -10.43 8.31
CA GLU A 170 1.54 -9.77 7.94
C GLU A 170 2.22 -9.11 9.13
N TRP A 171 1.46 -8.41 9.97
CA TRP A 171 1.99 -7.82 11.21
C TRP A 171 2.58 -8.89 12.14
N VAL A 172 1.88 -10.02 12.34
CA VAL A 172 2.38 -11.12 13.19
C VAL A 172 3.67 -11.72 12.63
N ASN A 173 3.74 -11.98 11.33
CA ASN A 173 4.89 -12.67 10.74
C ASN A 173 6.09 -11.73 10.51
N ASN A 174 5.84 -10.50 10.07
CA ASN A 174 6.91 -9.56 9.72
C ASN A 174 7.39 -8.74 10.90
N LYS A 175 6.56 -8.52 11.93
CA LYS A 175 6.89 -7.65 13.08
C LYS A 175 6.88 -8.37 14.40
N ASP A 176 5.78 -9.03 14.75
CA ASP A 176 5.61 -9.61 16.09
C ASP A 176 6.57 -10.77 16.36
N LYS A 177 6.54 -11.84 15.55
CA LYS A 177 7.40 -13.02 15.78
C LYS A 177 8.91 -12.70 15.78
N PRO A 178 9.46 -11.89 14.86
CA PRO A 178 10.86 -11.50 14.90
C PRO A 178 11.20 -10.70 16.16
N LEU A 179 10.33 -9.76 16.55
CA LEU A 179 10.50 -9.01 17.80
C LEU A 179 10.50 -9.96 19.00
N GLN A 180 9.52 -10.86 19.12
CA GLN A 180 9.48 -11.83 20.21
C GLN A 180 10.71 -12.75 20.23
N THR A 181 11.22 -13.13 19.05
CA THR A 181 12.43 -13.94 18.92
C THR A 181 13.65 -13.18 19.46
N LEU A 182 13.81 -11.90 19.12
CA LEU A 182 14.85 -11.05 19.68
C LEU A 182 14.68 -10.86 21.20
N LEU A 183 13.47 -10.53 21.65
CA LEU A 183 13.18 -10.28 23.07
C LEU A 183 13.47 -11.49 23.95
N SER A 184 13.30 -12.72 23.42
CA SER A 184 13.63 -13.95 24.14
C SER A 184 15.12 -14.12 24.47
N GLN A 185 15.99 -13.29 23.89
CA GLN A 185 17.43 -13.27 24.15
C GLN A 185 17.79 -12.41 25.37
N PHE A 186 16.88 -11.55 25.83
CA PHE A 186 17.05 -10.74 27.02
C PHE A 186 16.42 -11.42 28.23
N ASP A 187 17.06 -11.27 29.38
CA ASP A 187 16.54 -11.78 30.64
C ASP A 187 15.49 -10.82 31.21
N GLY A 188 14.35 -11.35 31.65
CA GLY A 188 13.36 -10.60 32.41
C GLY A 188 12.33 -9.85 31.55
N THR A 189 11.75 -8.80 32.12
CA THR A 189 10.70 -8.00 31.48
C THR A 189 11.33 -6.79 30.79
N THR A 190 10.97 -6.56 29.54
CA THR A 190 11.45 -5.41 28.76
C THR A 190 10.42 -4.30 28.74
N LEU A 191 10.86 -3.05 28.93
CA LEU A 191 10.13 -1.84 28.59
C LEU A 191 10.42 -1.47 27.12
N LEU A 192 9.36 -1.31 26.33
CA LEU A 192 9.43 -1.02 24.90
C LEU A 192 8.75 0.31 24.61
N ILE A 193 9.53 1.28 24.13
CA ILE A 193 9.02 2.59 23.75
C ILE A 193 8.48 2.51 22.33
N SER A 194 7.21 2.83 22.16
CA SER A 194 6.49 2.80 20.90
C SER A 194 6.19 4.22 20.42
N GLY A 195 6.29 4.45 19.12
CA GLY A 195 5.82 5.68 18.46
C GLY A 195 4.32 5.73 18.24
N ALA A 196 3.53 4.74 18.67
CA ALA A 196 2.11 4.68 18.36
C ALA A 196 1.35 5.90 18.93
N THR A 197 0.62 6.60 18.07
CA THR A 197 -0.28 7.71 18.46
C THR A 197 -1.74 7.27 18.40
N ARG A 198 -2.62 7.98 19.13
CA ARG A 198 -4.07 7.71 19.10
C ARG A 198 -4.74 8.14 17.79
N GLU A 199 -4.16 9.10 17.06
CA GLU A 199 -4.72 9.62 15.80
C GLU A 199 -4.34 8.81 14.55
N GLU A 200 -3.35 7.92 14.61
CA GLU A 200 -2.89 7.13 13.45
C GLU A 200 -3.93 6.13 12.89
N SER A 201 -4.93 5.71 13.67
CA SER A 201 -6.09 4.97 13.14
C SER A 201 -7.25 4.91 14.13
N GLU A 202 -8.49 4.83 13.63
CA GLU A 202 -9.69 4.51 14.45
C GLU A 202 -9.48 3.25 15.31
N ALA A 203 -8.73 2.27 14.80
CA ALA A 203 -8.39 1.04 15.53
C ALA A 203 -7.35 1.24 16.65
N ARG A 204 -6.52 2.30 16.60
CA ARG A 204 -5.55 2.67 17.65
C ARG A 204 -6.17 3.61 18.69
N PHE A 205 -7.14 4.43 18.29
CA PHE A 205 -7.92 5.29 19.20
C PHE A 205 -8.62 4.50 20.31
N GLU A 206 -9.11 3.30 19.99
CA GLU A 206 -9.73 2.38 20.96
C GLU A 206 -8.73 1.51 21.76
N LYS A 207 -7.49 1.34 21.26
CA LYS A 207 -6.53 0.34 21.77
C LYS A 207 -5.35 0.91 22.53
N VAL A 208 -4.87 2.10 22.19
CA VAL A 208 -3.85 2.78 23.00
C VAL A 208 -4.54 3.25 24.26
N ASN A 209 -4.18 2.66 25.40
CA ASN A 209 -4.77 3.06 26.68
C ASN A 209 -4.54 4.56 26.91
N ALA A 210 -5.50 5.23 27.55
CA ALA A 210 -5.37 6.66 27.85
C ALA A 210 -4.14 6.99 28.72
N ASP A 211 -3.64 6.02 29.48
CA ASP A 211 -2.41 6.13 30.27
C ASP A 211 -1.13 5.86 29.46
N GLY A 212 -1.23 5.58 28.14
CA GLY A 212 -0.10 5.33 27.26
C GLY A 212 0.66 4.02 27.53
N LEU A 213 0.18 3.17 28.44
CA LEU A 213 0.88 1.95 28.87
C LEU A 213 0.10 0.69 28.50
N GLU A 214 0.78 -0.33 27.98
CA GLU A 214 0.18 -1.63 27.66
C GLU A 214 1.11 -2.77 28.14
N VAL A 215 0.56 -3.84 28.71
CA VAL A 215 1.33 -5.06 28.99
C VAL A 215 0.92 -6.12 27.97
N LYS A 216 1.89 -6.56 27.17
CA LYS A 216 1.67 -7.53 26.09
C LYS A 216 2.82 -8.51 26.02
N ASP A 217 2.47 -9.80 25.93
CA ASP A 217 3.41 -10.92 25.84
C ASP A 217 4.48 -10.94 26.95
N GLY A 218 4.15 -10.40 28.11
CA GLY A 218 5.07 -10.31 29.25
C GLY A 218 5.98 -9.07 29.25
N HIS A 219 5.89 -8.22 28.23
CA HIS A 219 6.64 -6.97 28.11
C HIS A 219 5.72 -5.75 28.38
N LEU A 220 6.33 -4.66 28.83
CA LEU A 220 5.66 -3.38 29.02
C LEU A 220 5.91 -2.50 27.81
N TYR A 221 4.85 -1.96 27.21
CA TYR A 221 4.92 -0.99 26.13
C TYR A 221 4.51 0.38 26.68
N ALA A 222 5.30 1.41 26.35
CA ALA A 222 4.98 2.79 26.64
C ALA A 222 4.93 3.59 25.34
N SER A 223 3.83 4.29 25.11
CA SER A 223 3.63 5.17 23.95
C SER A 223 3.61 6.62 24.45
N PRO A 224 4.78 7.25 24.68
CA PRO A 224 4.84 8.58 25.29
C PRO A 224 4.13 9.63 24.44
N LEU A 225 4.09 9.45 23.12
CA LEU A 225 3.44 10.38 22.20
C LEU A 225 1.98 10.02 21.90
N ALA A 226 1.33 9.21 22.75
CA ALA A 226 -0.04 8.73 22.54
C ALA A 226 -1.04 9.87 22.24
N ALA A 227 -0.85 11.02 22.88
CA ALA A 227 -1.71 12.20 22.74
C ALA A 227 -1.34 13.14 21.59
N TRP A 228 -0.19 12.93 20.93
CA TRP A 228 0.30 13.84 19.90
C TRP A 228 -0.39 13.60 18.57
N THR A 229 -0.65 14.69 17.86
CA THR A 229 -1.09 14.66 16.47
C THR A 229 0.10 14.46 15.54
N PRO A 230 -0.11 14.05 14.27
CA PRO A 230 0.96 14.04 13.27
C PRO A 230 1.60 15.42 13.05
N ALA A 231 0.92 16.52 13.38
CA ALA A 231 1.50 17.86 13.30
C ALA A 231 2.47 18.09 14.48
N ASP A 232 2.08 17.72 15.71
CA ASP A 232 2.95 17.85 16.88
C ASP A 232 4.25 17.06 16.73
N VAL A 233 4.17 15.85 16.17
CA VAL A 233 5.35 15.02 15.87
C VAL A 233 6.29 15.72 14.88
N ARG A 234 5.75 16.28 13.80
CA ARG A 234 6.54 17.00 12.79
C ARG A 234 7.18 18.26 13.35
N ASP A 235 6.40 19.06 14.09
CA ASP A 235 6.89 20.27 14.74
C ASP A 235 8.01 19.92 15.73
N TYR A 236 7.87 18.82 16.49
CA TYR A 236 8.92 18.35 17.39
C TYR A 236 10.21 17.93 16.66
N ILE A 237 10.09 17.15 15.57
CA ILE A 237 11.24 16.75 14.75
C ILE A 237 12.00 17.97 14.24
N ASP A 238 11.27 18.97 13.74
CA ASP A 238 11.85 20.20 13.21
C ASP A 238 12.50 21.06 14.31
N ASP A 239 11.82 21.22 15.44
CA ASP A 239 12.31 22.02 16.57
C ASP A 239 13.57 21.39 17.21
N GLN A 240 13.64 20.06 17.24
CA GLN A 240 14.81 19.33 17.72
C GLN A 240 15.92 19.18 16.67
N GLY A 241 15.64 19.51 15.40
CA GLY A 241 16.60 19.35 14.30
C GLY A 241 16.98 17.90 14.03
N ILE A 242 16.04 16.97 14.24
CA ILE A 242 16.27 15.54 14.01
C ILE A 242 16.34 15.31 12.49
N PRO A 243 17.36 14.60 11.97
CA PRO A 243 17.45 14.27 10.55
C PRO A 243 16.20 13.52 10.09
N ARG A 244 15.63 13.95 8.96
CA ARG A 244 14.48 13.28 8.33
C ARG A 244 14.95 12.13 7.46
N SER A 245 14.14 11.08 7.39
CA SER A 245 14.36 9.96 6.48
C SER A 245 13.91 10.34 5.08
N GLU A 246 14.81 10.26 4.10
CA GLU A 246 14.47 10.48 2.68
C GLU A 246 13.33 9.55 2.23
N VAL A 247 13.29 8.33 2.76
CA VAL A 247 12.21 7.37 2.49
C VAL A 247 10.84 7.90 2.94
N VAL A 248 10.77 8.52 4.12
CA VAL A 248 9.52 9.10 4.62
C VAL A 248 9.11 10.32 3.81
N ASP A 249 10.07 11.12 3.35
CA ASP A 249 9.78 12.29 2.52
C ASP A 249 9.19 11.90 1.15
N GLU A 250 9.65 10.81 0.55
CA GLU A 250 9.15 10.34 -0.75
C GLU A 250 7.89 9.44 -0.63
N LEU A 251 7.89 8.44 0.27
CA LEU A 251 6.76 7.50 0.41
C LEU A 251 5.66 8.00 1.37
N SER A 252 5.89 9.09 2.11
CA SER A 252 5.02 9.54 3.21
C SER A 252 4.84 8.52 4.35
N HIS A 253 5.63 7.44 4.38
CA HIS A 253 5.69 6.46 5.46
C HIS A 253 7.11 5.88 5.59
N SER A 254 7.38 5.10 6.64
CA SER A 254 8.74 4.67 7.01
C SER A 254 9.48 3.81 5.98
N GLY A 255 8.82 3.28 4.95
CA GLY A 255 9.36 2.24 4.08
C GLY A 255 9.80 0.95 4.79
N ASP A 256 9.44 0.77 6.07
CA ASP A 256 9.87 -0.38 6.88
C ASP A 256 9.26 -1.71 6.42
N CYS A 257 8.14 -1.65 5.70
CA CYS A 257 7.33 -2.79 5.32
C CYS A 257 6.54 -2.46 4.05
N LEU A 258 7.02 -2.92 2.92
CA LEU A 258 6.37 -2.83 1.61
C LEU A 258 5.64 -4.14 1.30
N CYS A 259 4.89 -4.69 2.26
CA CYS A 259 4.21 -5.98 2.07
C CYS A 259 3.01 -5.92 1.11
N GLY A 260 2.60 -4.72 0.67
CA GLY A 260 1.51 -4.52 -0.28
C GLY A 260 0.10 -4.54 0.33
N ALA A 261 -0.04 -4.80 1.64
CA ALA A 261 -1.36 -4.90 2.28
C ALA A 261 -2.16 -3.58 2.22
N TYR A 262 -1.48 -2.44 2.35
CA TYR A 262 -2.09 -1.10 2.28
C TYR A 262 -1.63 -0.28 1.08
N ALA A 263 -0.85 -0.89 0.20
CA ALA A 263 -0.21 -0.13 -0.84
C ALA A 263 -1.22 0.34 -1.87
N ASP A 264 -1.03 1.58 -2.30
CA ASP A 264 -1.59 2.02 -3.58
C ASP A 264 -0.67 1.50 -4.67
N ARG A 265 -1.12 0.48 -5.39
CA ARG A 265 -0.30 -0.15 -6.43
C ARG A 265 0.22 0.88 -7.44
N TRP A 266 -0.56 1.89 -7.78
CA TRP A 266 -0.23 2.81 -8.86
C TRP A 266 0.68 3.92 -8.36
N LEU A 267 0.33 4.55 -7.25
CA LEU A 267 1.12 5.66 -6.72
C LEU A 267 2.40 5.17 -6.06
N GLU A 268 2.32 4.13 -5.24
CA GLU A 268 3.47 3.66 -4.46
C GLU A 268 4.47 2.92 -5.34
N LEU A 269 4.05 2.08 -6.30
CA LEU A 269 5.01 1.45 -7.22
C LEU A 269 5.68 2.45 -8.16
N ASP A 270 5.01 3.54 -8.55
CA ASP A 270 5.62 4.57 -9.41
C ASP A 270 6.74 5.29 -8.66
N VAL A 271 6.50 5.69 -7.41
CA VAL A 271 7.53 6.25 -6.54
C VAL A 271 8.65 5.23 -6.29
N ILE A 272 8.31 3.97 -5.98
CA ILE A 272 9.32 2.91 -5.78
C ILE A 272 10.13 2.67 -7.05
N HIS A 273 9.52 2.71 -8.24
CA HIS A 273 10.21 2.56 -9.51
C HIS A 273 11.23 3.68 -9.74
N ASP A 274 10.81 4.92 -9.51
CA ASP A 274 11.62 6.10 -9.82
C ASP A 274 12.76 6.29 -8.78
N GLU A 275 12.46 6.12 -7.49
CA GLU A 275 13.41 6.38 -6.40
C GLU A 275 14.22 5.13 -6.00
N TRP A 276 13.60 3.94 -6.02
CA TRP A 276 14.24 2.67 -5.63
C TRP A 276 14.03 1.53 -6.64
N PRO A 277 14.61 1.63 -7.86
CA PRO A 277 14.44 0.62 -8.92
C PRO A 277 14.75 -0.82 -8.48
N TYR A 278 15.63 -1.00 -7.48
CA TYR A 278 15.97 -2.33 -6.94
C TYR A 278 14.80 -2.96 -6.19
N MET A 279 14.08 -2.17 -5.40
CA MET A 279 12.92 -2.63 -4.64
C MET A 279 11.74 -2.87 -5.58
N TRP A 280 11.57 -2.01 -6.59
CA TRP A 280 10.60 -2.25 -7.65
C TRP A 280 10.87 -3.60 -8.33
N ALA A 281 12.11 -3.85 -8.78
CA ALA A 281 12.49 -5.11 -9.41
C ALA A 281 12.30 -6.31 -8.47
N TYR A 282 12.54 -6.15 -7.18
CA TYR A 282 12.25 -7.19 -6.19
C TYR A 282 10.76 -7.51 -6.14
N ILE A 283 9.90 -6.51 -5.99
CA ILE A 283 8.44 -6.69 -5.98
C ILE A 283 7.99 -7.38 -7.27
N GLN A 284 8.51 -6.97 -8.44
CA GLN A 284 8.22 -7.63 -9.72
C GLN A 284 8.61 -9.12 -9.73
N SER A 285 9.79 -9.46 -9.19
CA SER A 285 10.22 -10.86 -9.07
C SER A 285 9.30 -11.67 -8.17
N LEU A 286 8.77 -11.06 -7.10
CA LEU A 286 7.83 -11.70 -6.18
C LEU A 286 6.49 -11.97 -6.87
N GLU A 287 5.99 -11.02 -7.66
CA GLU A 287 4.77 -11.21 -8.46
C GLU A 287 4.89 -12.38 -9.46
N ALA A 288 6.01 -12.47 -10.17
CA ALA A 288 6.27 -13.59 -11.06
C ALA A 288 6.26 -14.94 -10.33
N ARG A 289 6.88 -15.03 -9.14
CA ARG A 289 6.89 -16.24 -8.31
C ARG A 289 5.50 -16.64 -7.83
N VAL A 290 4.66 -15.68 -7.45
CA VAL A 290 3.29 -15.95 -7.01
C VAL A 290 2.43 -16.45 -8.19
N ILE A 291 2.58 -15.86 -9.38
CA ILE A 291 1.90 -16.34 -10.60
C ILE A 291 2.31 -17.76 -10.97
N ASP A 292 3.60 -18.08 -10.91
CA ASP A 292 4.07 -19.45 -11.18
C ASP A 292 3.46 -20.44 -10.18
N SER A 293 3.50 -20.12 -8.89
CA SER A 293 2.90 -20.93 -7.84
C SER A 293 1.39 -21.14 -8.07
N ALA A 294 0.68 -20.10 -8.50
CA ALA A 294 -0.74 -20.17 -8.86
C ALA A 294 -0.99 -21.16 -10.00
N ARG A 295 -0.26 -21.00 -11.12
CA ARG A 295 -0.41 -21.83 -12.33
C ARG A 295 -0.10 -23.31 -12.05
N ASN A 296 0.87 -23.56 -11.18
CA ASN A 296 1.27 -24.92 -10.81
C ASN A 296 0.36 -25.56 -9.74
N GLY A 297 -0.67 -24.85 -9.26
CA GLY A 297 -1.57 -25.35 -8.22
C GLY A 297 -0.89 -25.53 -6.85
N ASN A 298 0.23 -24.83 -6.63
CA ASN A 298 1.01 -24.89 -5.40
C ASN A 298 0.46 -23.95 -4.31
N MET A 299 -0.36 -22.98 -4.70
CA MET A 299 -1.05 -22.09 -3.75
C MET A 299 -2.14 -22.84 -2.97
N LYS A 300 -2.27 -22.50 -1.69
CA LYS A 300 -3.33 -23.06 -0.82
C LYS A 300 -4.69 -22.40 -1.02
N LYS A 301 -4.76 -21.28 -1.75
CA LYS A 301 -5.98 -20.51 -1.95
C LYS A 301 -6.62 -20.91 -3.28
N GLU A 302 -7.92 -21.18 -3.27
CA GLU A 302 -8.64 -21.69 -4.45
C GLU A 302 -8.92 -20.62 -5.52
N SER A 303 -8.95 -19.33 -5.16
CA SER A 303 -8.99 -18.21 -6.13
C SER A 303 -7.65 -17.49 -6.17
N TYR A 304 -6.89 -17.70 -7.23
CA TYR A 304 -5.53 -17.14 -7.39
C TYR A 304 -5.51 -15.81 -8.14
N GLU A 305 -6.51 -15.55 -8.99
CA GLU A 305 -6.56 -14.38 -9.88
C GLU A 305 -6.58 -13.05 -9.11
N ASP A 306 -7.11 -13.05 -7.88
CA ASP A 306 -7.29 -11.83 -7.09
C ASP A 306 -6.11 -11.46 -6.16
N PHE A 307 -5.04 -12.28 -6.10
CA PHE A 307 -3.98 -12.12 -5.08
C PHE A 307 -2.55 -12.24 -5.61
N VAL A 308 -2.36 -12.23 -6.93
CA VAL A 308 -1.04 -12.42 -7.57
C VAL A 308 -0.23 -11.12 -7.70
N LEU A 309 -0.89 -9.96 -7.58
CA LEU A 309 -0.25 -8.66 -7.73
C LEU A 309 -0.03 -7.98 -6.38
N TRP A 310 1.11 -7.33 -6.21
CA TRP A 310 1.38 -6.49 -5.07
C TRP A 310 0.43 -5.28 -5.02
N GLY A 311 -0.01 -4.87 -3.83
CA GLY A 311 -0.90 -3.71 -3.69
C GLY A 311 -2.31 -3.91 -4.26
N HIS A 312 -2.73 -5.16 -4.55
CA HIS A 312 -4.06 -5.44 -5.12
C HIS A 312 -5.23 -4.96 -4.25
N GLY A 313 -5.00 -4.79 -2.94
CA GLY A 313 -6.02 -4.40 -1.97
C GLY A 313 -6.65 -3.03 -2.19
N SER A 314 -6.01 -2.16 -2.99
CA SER A 314 -6.55 -0.86 -3.42
C SER A 314 -7.39 -0.94 -4.71
N THR A 315 -7.37 -2.08 -5.41
CA THR A 315 -8.10 -2.31 -6.66
C THR A 315 -9.41 -3.05 -6.36
N THR A 316 -10.55 -2.55 -6.83
CA THR A 316 -11.82 -3.27 -6.68
C THR A 316 -11.82 -4.54 -7.56
N GLU A 317 -12.53 -5.59 -7.13
CA GLU A 317 -12.75 -6.82 -7.93
C GLU A 317 -13.24 -6.48 -9.35
N ARG A 318 -14.10 -5.45 -9.47
CA ARG A 318 -14.56 -4.93 -10.76
C ARG A 318 -13.45 -4.31 -11.60
N GLU A 319 -12.53 -3.55 -11.00
CA GLU A 319 -11.38 -2.95 -11.71
C GLU A 319 -10.36 -4.00 -12.12
N LEU A 320 -10.17 -5.02 -11.29
CA LEU A 320 -9.32 -6.17 -11.59
C LEU A 320 -9.94 -7.00 -12.74
N ASP A 321 -11.22 -7.39 -12.63
CA ASP A 321 -11.98 -8.11 -13.66
C ASP A 321 -12.07 -7.33 -14.98
N GLN A 322 -12.28 -6.01 -14.92
CA GLN A 322 -12.30 -5.17 -16.11
C GLN A 322 -10.95 -5.12 -16.81
N ARG A 323 -9.85 -5.45 -16.14
CA ARG A 323 -8.49 -5.40 -16.70
C ARG A 323 -7.98 -6.78 -17.08
N LEU A 324 -8.24 -7.80 -16.27
CA LEU A 324 -8.00 -9.21 -16.60
C LEU A 324 -8.93 -9.69 -17.74
N GLY A 325 -10.14 -9.12 -17.83
CA GLY A 325 -11.20 -9.59 -18.74
C GLY A 325 -11.46 -8.75 -20.00
N ASN A 326 -10.81 -7.61 -20.24
CA ASN A 326 -11.11 -6.77 -21.41
C ASN A 326 -10.14 -6.92 -22.58
N ARG A 327 -10.61 -7.70 -23.57
CA ARG A 327 -10.39 -7.41 -24.99
C ARG A 327 -11.56 -6.68 -25.67
N GLU A 328 -12.72 -6.45 -25.02
CA GLU A 328 -13.92 -5.99 -25.78
C GLU A 328 -14.83 -4.91 -25.15
N MET A 329 -14.61 -4.39 -23.95
CA MET A 329 -15.53 -3.38 -23.36
C MET A 329 -14.83 -2.18 -22.73
N THR A 330 -14.08 -1.40 -23.52
CA THR A 330 -13.79 0.01 -23.19
C THR A 330 -14.85 0.93 -23.82
N LEU A 331 -15.56 1.67 -22.98
CA LEU A 331 -16.20 2.91 -23.41
C LEU A 331 -15.08 3.85 -23.90
N CYS A 332 -15.36 4.56 -25.00
CA CYS A 332 -14.41 5.47 -25.64
C CYS A 332 -13.69 6.36 -24.62
N GLN A 333 -12.35 6.34 -24.65
CA GLN A 333 -11.36 7.07 -23.84
C GLN A 333 -11.60 8.59 -23.69
N SER A 334 -12.62 9.15 -24.34
CA SER A 334 -12.98 10.57 -24.30
C SER A 334 -13.96 10.97 -23.19
N CYS A 335 -14.47 10.01 -22.40
CA CYS A 335 -15.52 10.28 -21.41
C CYS A 335 -15.13 9.98 -19.95
N GLU A 336 -13.92 9.50 -19.67
CA GLU A 336 -13.45 9.40 -18.28
C GLU A 336 -12.93 10.77 -17.83
N PRO A 337 -13.47 11.34 -16.74
CA PRO A 337 -12.84 12.49 -16.13
C PRO A 337 -11.51 12.03 -15.55
N ALA A 338 -10.41 12.48 -16.15
CA ALA A 338 -9.07 12.30 -15.61
C ALA A 338 -9.09 12.71 -14.13
N ALA A 339 -8.69 11.78 -13.25
CA ALA A 339 -8.40 12.13 -11.87
C ALA A 339 -7.34 13.25 -11.92
N PRO A 340 -7.55 14.38 -11.22
CA PRO A 340 -6.59 15.47 -11.25
C PRO A 340 -5.28 14.99 -10.62
N GLY A 341 -4.23 14.80 -11.43
CA GLY A 341 -2.90 14.38 -10.99
C GLY A 341 -2.31 13.21 -11.76
N LEU A 342 -3.14 12.38 -12.40
CA LEU A 342 -2.67 11.30 -13.26
C LEU A 342 -2.60 11.82 -14.70
N GLY A 343 -1.39 12.12 -15.16
CA GLY A 343 -1.15 12.41 -16.56
C GLY A 343 -1.65 11.24 -17.42
N SER A 344 -2.41 11.56 -18.46
CA SER A 344 -2.79 10.62 -19.49
C SER A 344 -1.53 10.22 -20.29
N GLY A 345 -0.88 9.15 -19.90
CA GLY A 345 0.25 8.58 -20.63
C GLY A 345 1.02 7.59 -19.78
N ASP A 346 0.65 6.32 -19.93
CA ASP A 346 1.41 5.14 -19.53
C ASP A 346 1.71 5.01 -18.03
N ALA A 347 0.69 4.65 -17.25
CA ALA A 347 0.98 3.93 -16.00
C ALA A 347 1.77 2.67 -16.40
N TYR A 348 2.97 2.50 -15.84
CA TYR A 348 3.85 1.39 -16.21
C TYR A 348 3.12 0.07 -15.99
N GLN A 349 2.83 -0.63 -17.09
CA GLN A 349 2.39 -2.01 -17.01
C GLN A 349 3.58 -2.83 -16.54
N THR A 350 3.43 -3.47 -15.37
CA THR A 350 4.41 -4.41 -14.85
C THR A 350 4.65 -5.55 -15.86
N LEU A 351 5.87 -6.11 -15.90
CA LEU A 351 6.15 -7.29 -16.74
C LEU A 351 5.16 -8.43 -16.41
N THR A 352 4.79 -8.52 -15.14
CA THR A 352 3.73 -9.37 -14.60
C THR A 352 2.36 -9.12 -15.23
N GLU A 353 1.88 -7.88 -15.25
CA GLU A 353 0.59 -7.51 -15.86
C GLU A 353 0.58 -7.76 -17.37
N ALA A 354 1.72 -7.57 -18.04
CA ALA A 354 1.86 -7.95 -19.45
C ALA A 354 1.72 -9.46 -19.63
N ALA A 355 2.34 -10.26 -18.75
CA ALA A 355 2.28 -11.72 -18.77
C ALA A 355 0.89 -12.30 -18.40
N LEU A 356 0.11 -11.60 -17.58
CA LEU A 356 -1.28 -11.97 -17.28
C LEU A 356 -2.24 -11.73 -18.46
N GLY A 357 -1.88 -10.81 -19.37
CA GLY A 357 -2.66 -10.52 -20.58
C GLY A 357 -2.40 -11.46 -21.76
N LEU A 358 -1.46 -12.39 -21.64
CA LEU A 358 -1.13 -13.39 -22.68
C LEU A 358 -2.16 -14.52 -22.70
N ASP A 359 -2.46 -15.04 -23.89
CA ASP A 359 -3.25 -16.27 -24.04
C ASP A 359 -2.51 -17.45 -23.38
N GLU A 360 -3.23 -18.45 -22.84
CA GLU A 360 -2.64 -19.64 -22.21
C GLU A 360 -1.62 -20.35 -23.14
N SER A 361 -1.82 -20.23 -24.47
CA SER A 361 -0.91 -20.75 -25.50
C SER A 361 0.35 -19.90 -25.76
N GLU A 362 0.38 -18.67 -25.28
CA GLU A 362 1.50 -17.71 -25.40
C GLU A 362 2.41 -17.72 -24.16
N VAL A 363 1.96 -18.36 -23.07
CA VAL A 363 2.71 -18.54 -21.83
C VAL A 363 3.61 -19.79 -21.97
N PRO A 364 4.90 -19.72 -21.56
CA PRO A 364 5.79 -20.88 -21.64
C PRO A 364 5.26 -22.11 -20.88
N ASP A 365 5.15 -23.25 -21.58
CA ASP A 365 4.55 -24.53 -21.16
C ASP A 365 5.21 -25.25 -19.96
N SER A 366 6.22 -24.67 -19.30
CA SER A 366 6.88 -25.34 -18.18
C SER A 366 7.36 -24.38 -17.10
N GLU A 367 7.30 -24.81 -15.84
CA GLU A 367 7.86 -24.16 -14.63
C GLU A 367 9.29 -23.65 -14.89
N THR A 368 10.12 -24.46 -15.55
CA THR A 368 11.49 -24.07 -15.92
C THR A 368 11.51 -23.01 -17.01
N ALA A 369 10.64 -23.05 -18.02
CA ALA A 369 10.62 -22.04 -19.08
C ALA A 369 9.99 -20.72 -18.66
N PHE A 370 9.00 -20.72 -17.76
CA PHE A 370 8.43 -19.50 -17.18
C PHE A 370 9.43 -18.86 -16.20
N ARG A 371 10.03 -19.67 -15.32
CA ARG A 371 11.14 -19.23 -14.47
C ARG A 371 12.29 -18.71 -15.32
N ASP A 372 12.84 -19.47 -16.26
CA ASP A 372 13.99 -19.06 -17.09
C ASP A 372 13.68 -17.88 -18.03
N ALA A 373 12.40 -17.58 -18.33
CA ALA A 373 12.00 -16.39 -19.11
C ALA A 373 11.81 -15.14 -18.25
N PHE A 374 11.61 -15.29 -16.93
CA PHE A 374 11.33 -14.22 -15.97
C PHE A 374 12.24 -14.28 -14.73
N ASP A 375 13.40 -14.96 -14.81
CA ASP A 375 14.31 -15.20 -13.68
C ASP A 375 15.13 -13.95 -13.33
N LEU A 376 14.48 -13.00 -12.65
CA LEU A 376 15.16 -11.94 -11.90
C LEU A 376 15.64 -12.44 -10.52
N THR A 377 15.46 -13.72 -10.19
CA THR A 377 15.83 -14.28 -8.87
C THR A 377 17.32 -14.60 -8.73
N GLN A 378 18.11 -14.45 -9.79
CA GLN A 378 19.58 -14.33 -9.70
C GLN A 378 20.06 -12.91 -9.31
N ALA A 379 19.11 -12.00 -9.11
CA ALA A 379 19.34 -10.61 -8.75
C ALA A 379 18.68 -10.25 -7.42
N ILE A 380 18.78 -11.09 -6.38
CA ILE A 380 18.83 -10.63 -4.98
C ILE A 380 19.72 -11.59 -4.20
N PRO A 381 20.72 -11.11 -3.43
CA PRO A 381 21.47 -12.00 -2.57
C PRO A 381 20.65 -12.30 -1.31
N ASP A 382 20.28 -13.57 -1.17
CA ASP A 382 20.19 -14.22 0.13
C ASP A 382 21.54 -14.00 0.86
N ASN A 383 21.53 -13.27 1.98
CA ASN A 383 22.62 -13.12 2.95
C ASN A 383 24.02 -12.76 2.42
N SER A 384 24.13 -12.21 1.20
CA SER A 384 25.41 -11.97 0.53
C SER A 384 25.67 -10.47 0.41
N ASP A 385 26.87 -10.02 0.79
CA ASP A 385 27.39 -8.63 0.75
C ASP A 385 27.44 -7.98 -0.66
N GLU A 386 26.61 -8.43 -1.60
CA GLU A 386 26.65 -7.98 -2.99
C GLU A 386 25.72 -6.76 -3.20
N HIS A 387 26.26 -5.75 -3.88
CA HIS A 387 25.62 -4.45 -4.04
C HIS A 387 24.34 -4.55 -4.91
N PRO A 388 23.20 -3.97 -4.49
CA PRO A 388 21.92 -4.06 -5.21
C PRO A 388 21.96 -3.64 -6.70
N LEU A 389 22.86 -2.74 -7.07
CA LEU A 389 23.06 -2.36 -8.49
C LEU A 389 23.75 -3.43 -9.35
N ASP A 390 24.65 -4.23 -8.77
CA ASP A 390 25.32 -5.30 -9.53
C ASP A 390 24.37 -6.48 -9.74
N VAL A 391 23.56 -6.70 -8.73
CA VAL A 391 22.40 -7.56 -8.69
C VAL A 391 21.39 -7.16 -9.79
N LEU A 392 20.92 -5.91 -9.83
CA LEU A 392 20.06 -5.38 -10.90
C LEU A 392 20.68 -5.50 -12.29
N ARG A 393 21.98 -5.21 -12.44
CA ARG A 393 22.68 -5.37 -13.73
C ARG A 393 22.61 -6.79 -14.25
N ARG A 394 22.82 -7.80 -13.39
CA ARG A 394 22.67 -9.21 -13.80
C ARG A 394 21.25 -9.55 -14.21
N ALA A 395 20.27 -8.98 -13.55
CA ALA A 395 18.85 -9.13 -13.90
C ALA A 395 18.57 -8.59 -15.31
N TYR A 396 19.05 -7.37 -15.62
CA TYR A 396 18.92 -6.79 -16.96
C TYR A 396 19.74 -7.54 -18.01
N ASP A 397 20.95 -7.98 -17.68
CA ASP A 397 21.78 -8.80 -18.58
C ASP A 397 21.09 -10.14 -18.92
N ALA A 398 20.41 -10.76 -17.94
CA ALA A 398 19.62 -11.97 -18.15
C ALA A 398 18.39 -11.71 -19.04
N LEU A 399 17.70 -10.58 -18.84
CA LEU A 399 16.59 -10.17 -19.71
C LEU A 399 17.07 -9.89 -21.15
N ASP A 400 18.24 -9.30 -21.33
CA ASP A 400 18.84 -9.09 -22.65
C ASP A 400 19.22 -10.42 -23.33
N GLU A 401 19.72 -11.41 -22.58
CA GLU A 401 19.98 -12.74 -23.12
C GLU A 401 18.68 -13.44 -23.58
N VAL A 402 17.60 -13.29 -22.81
CA VAL A 402 16.27 -13.79 -23.18
C VAL A 402 15.78 -13.10 -24.46
N ALA A 403 15.89 -11.77 -24.54
CA ALA A 403 15.49 -11.00 -25.71
C ALA A 403 16.26 -11.41 -26.98
N ASP A 404 17.58 -11.57 -26.89
CA ASP A 404 18.43 -12.01 -28.01
C ASP A 404 18.01 -13.42 -28.50
N ARG A 405 17.73 -14.35 -27.58
CA ARG A 405 17.25 -15.70 -27.93
C ARG A 405 15.90 -15.70 -28.63
N LEU A 406 15.06 -14.72 -28.34
CA LEU A 406 13.76 -14.52 -28.97
C LEU A 406 13.85 -13.67 -30.26
N GLY A 407 15.05 -13.19 -30.61
CA GLY A 407 15.32 -12.47 -31.85
C GLY A 407 15.11 -10.96 -31.78
N TYR A 408 15.07 -10.39 -30.58
CA TYR A 408 14.96 -8.95 -30.33
C TYR A 408 16.34 -8.33 -30.10
N GLU A 409 16.48 -7.01 -30.35
CA GLU A 409 17.77 -6.31 -30.18
C GLU A 409 18.17 -6.12 -28.70
N GLY A 410 17.22 -6.29 -27.78
CA GLY A 410 17.41 -6.23 -26.33
C GLY A 410 16.07 -6.31 -25.60
N HIS A 411 16.09 -6.35 -24.26
CA HIS A 411 14.87 -6.52 -23.46
C HIS A 411 13.87 -5.38 -23.65
N GLN A 412 14.33 -4.16 -23.94
CA GLN A 412 13.45 -3.02 -24.26
C GLN A 412 12.70 -3.22 -25.59
N ASP A 413 13.37 -3.72 -26.63
CA ASP A 413 12.75 -4.03 -27.94
C ASP A 413 11.74 -5.18 -27.82
N LEU A 414 12.08 -6.20 -27.01
CA LEU A 414 11.17 -7.28 -26.63
C LEU A 414 9.91 -6.75 -25.92
N VAL A 415 10.08 -5.87 -24.94
CA VAL A 415 8.96 -5.26 -24.19
C VAL A 415 8.11 -4.37 -25.11
N GLU A 416 8.74 -3.55 -25.95
CA GLU A 416 8.04 -2.66 -26.90
C GLU A 416 7.22 -3.44 -27.95
N ASP A 417 7.76 -4.50 -28.57
CA ASP A 417 7.00 -5.28 -29.56
C ASP A 417 5.83 -6.03 -28.93
N ARG A 418 6.02 -6.57 -27.72
CA ARG A 418 4.96 -7.28 -26.96
C ARG A 418 3.90 -6.35 -26.39
N ALA A 419 4.28 -5.15 -25.94
CA ALA A 419 3.33 -4.13 -25.52
C ALA A 419 2.45 -3.62 -26.69
N LEU A 420 2.92 -3.76 -27.93
CA LEU A 420 2.22 -3.30 -29.14
C LEU A 420 1.39 -4.39 -29.85
N GLU A 421 1.49 -5.67 -29.45
CA GLU A 421 0.72 -6.77 -30.04
C GLU A 421 -0.81 -6.64 -29.94
N PRO A 422 -1.42 -6.11 -28.85
CA PRO A 422 -2.87 -5.94 -28.80
C PRO A 422 -3.41 -4.95 -29.85
N ALA A 423 -2.57 -4.04 -30.38
CA ALA A 423 -2.98 -3.02 -31.35
C ALA A 423 -2.98 -3.50 -32.81
N ARG A 424 -2.32 -4.63 -33.14
CA ARG A 424 -2.20 -5.14 -34.52
C ARG A 424 -3.31 -6.12 -34.93
N ALA A 425 -4.03 -6.69 -33.96
CA ALA A 425 -5.06 -7.71 -34.22
C ALA A 425 -6.35 -7.16 -34.90
N ASP A 426 -6.61 -5.85 -34.84
CA ASP A 426 -7.82 -5.23 -35.42
C ASP A 426 -7.62 -4.66 -36.85
N GLY A 427 -6.46 -4.87 -37.46
CA GLY A 427 -6.09 -4.29 -38.76
C GLY A 427 -6.29 -5.18 -40.00
N GLY A 428 -7.10 -6.24 -39.93
CA GLY A 428 -7.31 -7.20 -41.03
C GLY A 428 -8.16 -6.65 -42.19
N GLU A 429 -7.58 -5.84 -43.07
CA GLU A 429 -8.16 -5.45 -44.36
C GLU A 429 -8.03 -6.58 -45.40
N GLN A 430 -9.15 -6.87 -46.08
CA GLN A 430 -9.26 -7.76 -47.24
C GLN A 430 -8.29 -7.38 -48.36
N ARG A 431 -7.52 -8.35 -48.88
CA ARG A 431 -7.26 -8.54 -50.32
C ARG A 431 -7.08 -10.00 -50.70
#